data_AF-A0A662JMQ5-F1
#
_entry.id   AF-A0A662JMQ5-F1
#
_cell.length_a   1.000
_cell.length_b   1.000
_cell.length_c   1.000
_cell.angle_alpha   90.00
_cell.angle_beta   90.00
_cell.angle_gamma   90.00
#
_symmetry.space_group_name_H-M   'P 1'
#
loop_
_entity.id
_entity.type
_entity.pdbx_description
1 polymer ?
#
loop_
_entity_poly.entity_id
_entity_poly.type
_entity_poly.pdbx_seq_one_letter_code
_entity_poly.pdbx_strand_id
1 'polypeptide(L)'
;MRRAYWVLVIIMSLMLSLNTLTLAFASESSEIIVSTDKDVYTVGETVEIKIFMDPHITCFCLEHEWGVIVTKLNGNIIVKRWYWKAPAGEAGFRGKTIYWTPS
;
A
#
# COMPACT_ATOMS: atom_id res chain seq x y z
N MET A 1 37.51 -15.14 30.16
CA MET A 1 36.91 -13.83 29.84
C MET A 1 36.96 -13.47 28.35
N ARG A 2 38.10 -13.59 27.65
CA ARG A 2 38.23 -13.22 26.21
C ARG A 2 37.30 -13.98 25.25
N ARG A 3 37.11 -15.30 25.41
CA ARG A 3 36.28 -16.12 24.49
C ARG A 3 34.77 -15.83 24.59
N ALA A 4 34.25 -15.63 25.80
CA ALA A 4 32.84 -15.30 26.00
C ALA A 4 32.49 -13.91 25.44
N TYR A 5 33.44 -12.96 25.52
CA TYR A 5 33.30 -11.63 24.94
C TYR A 5 33.14 -11.67 23.41
N TRP A 6 33.95 -12.47 22.72
CA TRP A 6 33.85 -12.63 21.26
C TRP A 6 32.53 -13.24 20.81
N VAL A 7 31.99 -14.20 21.56
CA VAL A 7 30.67 -14.81 21.27
C VAL A 7 29.54 -13.78 21.43
N LEU A 8 29.61 -12.94 22.47
CA LEU A 8 28.63 -11.86 22.68
C LEU A 8 28.66 -10.82 21.55
N VAL A 9 29.84 -10.44 21.07
CA VAL A 9 29.97 -9.50 19.94
C VAL A 9 29.37 -10.07 18.66
N ILE A 10 29.59 -11.36 18.37
CA ILE A 10 29.00 -12.03 17.21
C ILE A 10 27.47 -12.05 17.32
N ILE A 11 26.92 -12.44 18.47
CA ILE A 11 25.47 -12.47 18.70
C ILE A 11 24.86 -11.07 18.56
N MET A 12 25.49 -10.05 19.15
CA MET A 12 25.01 -8.67 19.01
C MET A 12 25.05 -8.19 17.55
N SER A 13 26.10 -8.51 16.80
CA SER A 13 26.19 -8.16 15.38
C SER A 13 25.15 -8.89 14.53
N LEU A 14 24.85 -10.15 14.86
CA LEU A 14 23.83 -10.95 14.19
C LEU A 14 22.43 -10.38 14.47
N MET A 15 22.12 -10.07 15.73
CA MET A 15 20.86 -9.44 16.11
C MET A 15 20.70 -8.05 15.49
N LEU A 16 21.79 -7.28 15.40
CA LEU A 16 21.77 -5.97 14.73
C LEU A 16 21.47 -6.12 13.23
N SER A 17 22.11 -7.09 12.56
CA SER A 17 21.85 -7.38 11.14
C SER A 17 20.42 -7.88 10.88
N LEU A 18 19.88 -8.68 11.80
CA LEU A 18 18.51 -9.20 11.71
C LEU A 18 17.49 -8.06 11.86
N ASN A 19 17.71 -7.14 12.80
CA ASN A 19 16.86 -5.96 12.98
C ASN A 19 16.93 -4.97 11.81
N THR A 20 18.11 -4.78 11.19
CA THR A 20 18.21 -3.94 9.99
C THR A 20 17.48 -4.55 8.80
N LEU A 21 17.47 -5.88 8.68
CA LEU A 21 16.73 -6.59 7.63
C LEU A 21 15.21 -6.45 7.83
N THR A 22 14.71 -6.61 9.06
CA THR A 22 13.28 -6.44 9.36
C THR A 22 12.82 -5.00 9.17
N LEU A 23 13.68 -4.02 9.46
CA LEU A 23 13.36 -2.61 9.23
C LEU A 23 13.32 -2.28 7.73
N ALA A 24 14.23 -2.85 6.93
CA ALA A 24 14.24 -2.68 5.47
C ALA A 24 12.98 -3.27 4.82
N PHE A 25 12.52 -4.46 5.25
CA PHE A 25 11.24 -5.04 4.82
C PHE A 25 10.02 -4.21 5.25
N ALA A 26 10.09 -3.52 6.39
CA ALA A 26 9.02 -2.64 6.84
C ALA A 26 8.98 -1.30 6.07
N SER A 27 10.09 -0.91 5.42
CA SER A 27 10.25 0.37 4.73
C SER A 27 10.12 0.32 3.20
N GLU A 28 10.06 -0.87 2.59
CA GLU A 28 9.67 -0.99 1.18
C GLU A 28 8.16 -0.76 1.03
N SER A 29 7.86 0.54 1.00
CA SER A 29 6.72 1.20 0.39
C SER A 29 5.72 0.27 -0.28
N SER A 30 4.56 0.10 0.35
CA SER A 30 3.30 -0.19 -0.34
C SER A 30 3.00 0.95 -1.31
N GLU A 31 3.70 1.01 -2.45
CA GLU A 31 3.41 1.96 -3.52
C GLU A 31 2.09 1.53 -4.17
N ILE A 32 1.00 2.07 -3.62
CA ILE A 32 -0.32 1.94 -4.21
C ILE A 32 -0.34 2.87 -5.42
N ILE A 33 -0.51 2.27 -6.60
CA ILE A 33 -0.63 3.00 -7.85
C ILE A 33 -2.11 3.27 -8.09
N VAL A 34 -2.43 4.54 -8.33
CA VAL A 34 -3.76 5.00 -8.69
C VAL A 34 -3.68 5.65 -10.06
N SER A 35 -4.53 5.22 -10.97
CA SER A 35 -4.63 5.78 -12.33
C SER A 35 -6.09 5.92 -12.73
N THR A 36 -6.33 6.79 -13.69
CA THR A 36 -7.63 7.03 -14.28
C THR A 36 -7.61 6.73 -15.78
N ASP A 37 -8.77 6.53 -16.39
CA ASP A 37 -8.86 6.29 -17.84
C ASP A 37 -8.47 7.52 -18.69
N LYS A 38 -8.59 8.73 -18.12
CA LYS A 38 -8.23 10.02 -18.74
C LYS A 38 -7.62 10.96 -17.70
N ASP A 39 -6.91 11.97 -18.17
CA ASP A 39 -6.36 13.04 -17.31
C ASP A 39 -7.38 14.17 -17.05
N VAL A 40 -8.32 14.38 -17.99
CA VAL A 40 -9.30 15.47 -17.95
C VAL A 40 -10.68 14.93 -18.28
N TYR A 41 -11.66 15.36 -17.49
CA TYR A 41 -13.06 14.99 -17.62
C TYR A 41 -13.92 16.24 -17.72
N THR A 42 -15.00 16.13 -18.49
CA THR A 42 -16.11 17.08 -18.51
C THR A 42 -17.12 16.73 -17.41
N VAL A 43 -17.91 17.73 -17.01
CA VAL A 43 -18.93 17.54 -15.97
C VAL A 43 -19.96 16.50 -16.42
N GLY A 44 -20.22 15.52 -15.55
CA GLY A 44 -21.15 14.42 -15.82
C GLY A 44 -20.51 13.18 -16.48
N GLU A 45 -19.24 13.24 -16.87
CA GLU A 45 -18.52 12.03 -17.29
C GLU A 45 -18.24 11.10 -16.11
N THR A 46 -18.20 9.80 -16.40
CA THR A 46 -17.82 8.79 -15.41
C THR A 46 -16.31 8.60 -15.45
N VAL A 47 -15.67 8.72 -14.30
CA VAL A 47 -14.26 8.44 -14.08
C VAL A 47 -14.11 6.95 -13.76
N GLU A 48 -13.29 6.23 -14.54
CA GLU A 48 -12.81 4.89 -14.19
C GLU A 48 -11.50 5.04 -13.43
N ILE A 49 -11.48 4.57 -12.18
CA ILE A 49 -10.32 4.68 -11.29
C ILE A 49 -9.78 3.28 -11.04
N LYS A 50 -8.52 3.05 -11.44
CA LYS A 50 -7.79 1.80 -11.25
C LYS A 50 -6.82 1.96 -10.09
N ILE A 51 -7.02 1.15 -9.06
CA ILE A 51 -6.16 1.10 -7.89
C ILE A 51 -5.48 -0.26 -7.89
N PHE A 52 -4.17 -0.30 -7.76
CA PHE A 52 -3.44 -1.56 -7.60
C PHE A 52 -2.18 -1.36 -6.78
N MET A 53 -1.81 -2.39 -6.03
CA MET A 53 -0.54 -2.48 -5.35
C MET A 53 0.54 -2.81 -6.38
N ASP A 54 1.69 -2.14 -6.31
CA ASP A 54 2.82 -2.44 -7.18
C ASP A 54 3.14 -3.95 -7.18
N PRO A 55 3.26 -4.58 -8.37
CA PRO A 55 3.49 -6.02 -8.49
C PRO A 55 4.82 -6.50 -7.88
N HIS A 56 5.83 -5.62 -7.77
CA HIS A 56 7.12 -5.91 -7.15
C HIS A 56 7.03 -6.04 -5.63
N ILE A 57 5.93 -5.58 -5.05
CA ILE A 57 5.69 -5.69 -3.62
C ILE A 57 5.21 -7.11 -3.31
N THR A 58 5.99 -7.79 -2.49
CA THR A 58 5.64 -9.09 -1.92
C THR A 58 5.33 -8.92 -0.45
N CYS A 59 4.10 -9.27 -0.05
CA CYS A 59 3.77 -9.39 1.36
C CYS A 59 3.10 -10.75 1.64
N PHE A 60 3.31 -11.29 2.83
CA PHE A 60 2.64 -12.50 3.31
C PHE A 60 1.30 -12.16 4.01
N CYS A 61 0.63 -11.11 3.54
CA CYS A 61 -0.63 -10.65 4.11
C CYS A 61 -1.75 -11.62 3.75
N LEU A 62 -2.61 -11.94 4.72
CA LEU A 62 -3.79 -12.77 4.50
C LEU A 62 -5.02 -11.95 4.10
N GLU A 63 -5.00 -10.65 4.37
CA GLU A 63 -6.08 -9.70 4.05
C GLU A 63 -5.49 -8.30 3.84
N HIS A 64 -6.09 -7.52 2.95
CA HIS A 64 -5.85 -6.09 2.81
C HIS A 64 -7.14 -5.30 3.05
N GLU A 65 -6.99 -4.21 3.80
CA GLU A 65 -8.02 -3.19 3.93
C GLU A 65 -7.68 -2.00 3.03
N TRP A 66 -8.65 -1.57 2.24
CA TRP A 66 -8.50 -0.50 1.27
C TRP A 66 -9.39 0.68 1.62
N GLY A 67 -8.84 1.88 1.54
CA GLY A 67 -9.58 3.13 1.64
C GLY A 67 -9.26 4.02 0.45
N VAL A 68 -10.27 4.37 -0.34
CA VAL A 68 -10.12 5.32 -1.46
C VAL A 68 -11.02 6.51 -1.22
N ILE A 69 -10.46 7.70 -1.34
CA ILE A 69 -11.19 8.96 -1.18
C ILE A 69 -10.98 9.83 -2.42
N VAL A 70 -12.03 10.52 -2.85
CA VAL A 70 -11.95 11.58 -3.86
C VAL A 70 -12.22 12.89 -3.14
N THR A 71 -11.30 13.85 -3.32
CA THR A 71 -11.34 15.16 -2.69
C THR A 71 -11.40 16.26 -3.74
N LYS A 72 -12.09 17.37 -3.42
CA LYS A 72 -12.00 18.60 -4.22
C LYS A 72 -10.69 19.33 -3.90
N LEU A 73 -10.03 19.81 -4.95
CA LEU A 73 -8.74 20.52 -4.88
C LEU A 73 -8.74 21.71 -3.89
N ASN A 74 -9.86 22.44 -3.76
CA ASN A 74 -9.90 23.73 -3.06
C ASN A 74 -10.45 23.70 -1.62
N GLY A 75 -10.71 22.53 -1.02
CA GLY A 75 -11.28 22.52 0.33
C GLY A 75 -11.09 21.25 1.14
N ASN A 76 -10.30 20.28 0.64
CA ASN A 76 -10.18 18.95 1.23
C ASN A 76 -11.55 18.30 1.51
N ILE A 77 -12.57 18.70 0.74
CA ILE A 77 -13.94 18.20 0.87
C ILE A 77 -13.96 16.84 0.20
N ILE A 78 -14.24 15.81 0.99
CA ILE A 78 -14.43 14.44 0.49
C ILE A 78 -15.78 14.40 -0.23
N VAL A 79 -15.74 14.14 -1.53
CA VAL A 79 -16.96 14.00 -2.35
C VAL A 79 -17.37 12.54 -2.52
N LYS A 80 -16.42 11.62 -2.35
CA LYS A 80 -16.68 10.18 -2.43
C LYS A 80 -15.67 9.39 -1.61
N ARG A 81 -16.13 8.28 -1.04
CA ARG A 81 -15.31 7.33 -0.30
C ARG A 81 -15.73 5.91 -0.69
N TRP A 82 -14.74 5.04 -0.81
CA TRP A 82 -14.91 3.60 -0.85
C TRP A 82 -14.04 2.98 0.24
N TYR A 83 -14.55 1.88 0.77
CA TYR A 83 -13.82 1.04 1.71
C TYR A 83 -14.15 -0.41 1.39
N TRP A 84 -13.13 -1.27 1.38
CA TRP A 84 -13.34 -2.70 1.28
C TRP A 84 -12.21 -3.46 1.96
N LYS A 85 -12.52 -4.69 2.35
CA LYS A 85 -11.54 -5.69 2.76
C LYS A 85 -11.50 -6.77 1.68
N ALA A 86 -10.32 -7.31 1.43
CA ALA A 86 -10.14 -8.40 0.49
C ALA A 86 -9.15 -9.41 1.10
N PRO A 87 -9.53 -10.68 1.26
CA PRO A 87 -8.63 -11.77 1.59
C PRO A 87 -7.66 -12.10 0.44
N ALA A 88 -6.54 -12.73 0.78
CA ALA A 88 -5.56 -13.20 -0.21
C ALA A 88 -6.21 -14.16 -1.22
N GLY A 89 -6.00 -13.87 -2.51
CA GLY A 89 -6.57 -14.64 -3.62
C GLY A 89 -7.93 -14.15 -4.12
N GLU A 90 -8.58 -13.19 -3.43
CA GLU A 90 -9.83 -12.60 -3.88
C GLU A 90 -9.65 -11.37 -4.78
N ALA A 91 -10.67 -11.08 -5.59
CA ALA A 91 -10.73 -9.84 -6.37
C ALA A 91 -10.74 -8.63 -5.42
N GLY A 92 -9.90 -7.62 -5.70
CA GLY A 92 -9.72 -6.50 -4.79
C GLY A 92 -8.53 -6.65 -3.83
N PHE A 93 -7.89 -7.82 -3.72
CA PHE A 93 -6.76 -8.03 -2.81
C PHE A 93 -5.51 -7.23 -3.22
N ARG A 94 -5.15 -7.32 -4.50
CA ARG A 94 -4.02 -6.58 -5.10
C ARG A 94 -4.46 -5.28 -5.79
N GLY A 95 -5.75 -5.06 -5.96
CA GLY A 95 -6.26 -3.93 -6.71
C GLY A 95 -7.69 -4.11 -7.15
N LYS A 96 -8.33 -2.99 -7.49
CA LYS A 96 -9.73 -2.91 -7.90
C LYS A 96 -9.94 -1.74 -8.85
N THR A 97 -10.87 -1.90 -9.78
CA THR A 97 -11.40 -0.79 -10.57
C THR A 97 -12.71 -0.33 -9.96
N ILE A 98 -12.85 0.97 -9.76
CA ILE A 98 -14.06 1.62 -9.24
C ILE A 98 -14.48 2.73 -10.19
N TYR A 99 -15.76 3.10 -10.15
CA TYR A 99 -16.33 4.10 -11.04
C TYR A 99 -17.00 5.21 -10.24
N TRP A 100 -16.86 6.43 -10.72
CA TRP A 100 -17.48 7.60 -10.11
C TRP A 100 -17.92 8.62 -11.15
N THR A 101 -19.19 8.99 -11.11
CA THR A 101 -19.75 10.08 -11.90
C THR A 101 -19.99 11.27 -10.97
N PRO A 102 -19.34 12.43 -11.19
CA PRO A 102 -19.66 13.64 -10.43
C PRO A 102 -21.12 14.04 -10.67
N SER A 103 -21.89 14.15 -9.59
CA SER A 103 -23.27 14.66 -9.57
C SER A 103 -23.31 16.17 -9.42
#